data_AF-A0A0F7HJ62-F1
#
_entry.id   AF-A0A0F7HJ62-F1
#
_cell.length_a   1.000
_cell.length_b   1.000
_cell.length_c   1.000
_cell.angle_alpha   90.00
_cell.angle_beta   90.00
_cell.angle_gamma   90.00
#
_symmetry.space_group_name_H-M   'P 1'
#
loop_
_entity.id
_entity.type
_entity.pdbx_description
1 polymer ?
#
loop_
_entity_poly.entity_id
_entity_poly.type
_entity_poly.pdbx_seq_one_letter_code
_entity_poly.pdbx_strand_id
1 'polypeptide(L)'
;MSYEIIGITVLWTFLYGYIIIASIDFGAGFFNFYSKVTGTDNIISPIIGRYLNPVWEVTNVFFVFFFVGIVGFYPDTAYYYGTALLIPASIALILLSIRGSYYAFNSYNKESKMSWAFLYGVTGLLIPASLSVALVISEGGYIIQDDSGIQLNLEELLFSTYSWSVVFLAIITVLYVSSAFLTFYANRARAKEATELTRRWFLIWTLPMLVITQFVFLGLRDHNYEHFTNAQNVWYLFGLSLLFMGIAVYLVWRRINYGLAFIMIMMQYGFAFFGYGISKMPYILYPYVEINTSVVNDAMALALTVVFVLGLFMLIPSLGLLLRLFLFDKDYVQGKDNSKY
;
A
#
# COMPACT_ATOMS: atom_id res chain seq x y z
N MET A 1 28.12 -2.32 -7.33
CA MET A 1 27.41 -1.80 -8.52
C MET A 1 26.14 -2.57 -8.91
N SER A 2 26.15 -3.88 -9.25
CA SER A 2 24.90 -4.58 -9.66
C SER A 2 23.97 -4.95 -8.48
N TYR A 3 24.53 -5.35 -7.33
CA TYR A 3 23.73 -5.86 -6.20
C TYR A 3 22.87 -4.79 -5.53
N GLU A 4 23.32 -3.54 -5.57
CA GLU A 4 22.69 -2.38 -4.93
C GLU A 4 21.37 -2.05 -5.63
N ILE A 5 21.42 -1.93 -6.96
CA ILE A 5 20.24 -1.71 -7.81
C ILE A 5 19.28 -2.90 -7.71
N ILE A 6 19.80 -4.14 -7.66
CA ILE A 6 18.96 -5.33 -7.45
C ILE A 6 18.27 -5.27 -6.09
N GLY A 7 19.01 -4.92 -5.02
CA GLY A 7 18.49 -4.79 -3.66
C GLY A 7 17.33 -3.80 -3.60
N ILE A 8 17.54 -2.56 -4.04
CA ILE A 8 16.47 -1.56 -4.04
C ILE A 8 15.29 -1.95 -4.94
N THR A 9 15.54 -2.58 -6.09
CA THR A 9 14.45 -3.03 -6.99
C THR A 9 13.60 -4.11 -6.34
N VAL A 10 14.23 -5.06 -5.65
CA VAL A 10 13.54 -6.11 -4.89
C VAL A 10 12.76 -5.49 -3.74
N LEU A 11 13.36 -4.60 -2.95
CA LEU A 11 12.69 -3.93 -1.83
C LEU A 11 11.52 -3.07 -2.32
N TRP A 12 11.68 -2.35 -3.42
CA TRP A 12 10.60 -1.57 -4.02
C TRP A 12 9.45 -2.46 -4.50
N THR A 13 9.76 -3.65 -5.02
CA THR A 13 8.77 -4.65 -5.39
C THR A 13 8.04 -5.21 -4.16
N PHE A 14 8.74 -5.43 -3.04
CA PHE A 14 8.12 -5.79 -1.76
C PHE A 14 7.20 -4.69 -1.26
N LEU A 15 7.61 -3.43 -1.34
CA LEU A 15 6.80 -2.29 -0.94
C LEU A 15 5.56 -2.15 -1.84
N TYR A 16 5.69 -2.38 -3.14
CA TYR A 16 4.55 -2.46 -4.05
C TYR A 16 3.57 -3.58 -3.65
N GLY A 17 4.10 -4.79 -3.39
CA GLY A 17 3.29 -5.92 -2.90
C GLY A 17 2.57 -5.59 -1.59
N TYR A 18 3.27 -4.94 -0.65
CA TYR A 18 2.69 -4.40 0.56
C TYR A 18 1.54 -3.46 0.24
N ILE A 19 1.73 -2.43 -0.61
CA ILE A 19 0.70 -1.44 -0.92
C ILE A 19 -0.55 -2.09 -1.49
N ILE A 20 -0.42 -3.08 -2.39
CA ILE A 20 -1.59 -3.75 -2.97
C ILE A 20 -2.38 -4.52 -1.89
N ILE A 21 -1.71 -5.36 -1.12
CA ILE A 21 -2.37 -6.23 -0.13
C ILE A 21 -2.87 -5.39 1.06
N ALA A 22 -2.08 -4.42 1.50
CA ALA A 22 -2.44 -3.48 2.55
C ALA A 22 -3.63 -2.63 2.11
N SER A 23 -3.71 -2.20 0.85
CA SER A 23 -4.89 -1.51 0.34
C SER A 23 -6.14 -2.37 0.47
N ILE A 24 -6.08 -3.66 0.11
CA ILE A 24 -7.19 -4.60 0.25
C ILE A 24 -7.65 -4.72 1.71
N ASP A 25 -6.71 -4.93 2.63
CA ASP A 25 -7.00 -5.06 4.06
C ASP A 25 -7.53 -3.76 4.68
N PHE A 26 -6.81 -2.66 4.49
CA PHE A 26 -7.11 -1.35 5.07
C PHE A 26 -8.42 -0.79 4.54
N GLY A 27 -8.66 -0.92 3.23
CA GLY A 27 -9.91 -0.51 2.60
C GLY A 27 -11.10 -1.38 3.00
N ALA A 28 -10.89 -2.68 3.23
CA ALA A 28 -11.94 -3.54 3.79
C ALA A 28 -12.42 -3.03 5.15
N GLY A 29 -11.53 -2.52 6.00
CA GLY A 29 -11.92 -1.93 7.28
C GLY A 29 -12.72 -0.65 7.15
N PHE A 30 -12.32 0.24 6.24
CA PHE A 30 -13.11 1.43 5.97
C PHE A 30 -14.49 1.10 5.39
N PHE A 31 -14.56 0.23 4.38
CA PHE A 31 -15.83 -0.12 3.74
C PHE A 31 -16.77 -0.91 4.64
N ASN A 32 -16.25 -1.76 5.53
CA ASN A 32 -17.05 -2.42 6.56
C ASN A 32 -17.70 -1.38 7.50
N PHE A 33 -16.91 -0.44 8.03
CA PHE A 33 -17.45 0.63 8.86
C PHE A 33 -18.48 1.49 8.12
N TYR A 34 -18.17 1.90 6.89
CA TYR A 34 -19.08 2.69 6.05
C TYR A 34 -20.40 1.93 5.76
N SER A 35 -20.32 0.62 5.51
CA SER A 35 -21.50 -0.23 5.32
C SER A 35 -22.36 -0.35 6.57
N LYS A 36 -21.77 -0.41 7.76
CA LYS A 36 -22.53 -0.36 9.03
C LYS A 36 -23.25 0.96 9.23
N VAL A 37 -22.59 2.08 8.91
CA VAL A 37 -23.19 3.42 9.02
C VAL A 37 -24.34 3.60 8.02
N THR A 38 -24.20 3.07 6.81
CA THR A 38 -25.21 3.19 5.73
C THR A 38 -26.29 2.10 5.76
N GLY A 39 -26.22 1.15 6.69
CA GLY A 39 -27.18 0.03 6.78
C GLY A 39 -27.00 -1.05 5.70
N THR A 40 -25.88 -1.05 4.97
CA THR A 40 -25.55 -2.05 3.93
C THR A 40 -24.66 -3.19 4.44
N ASP A 41 -24.46 -3.29 5.76
CA ASP A 41 -23.62 -4.28 6.45
C ASP A 41 -23.90 -5.72 6.01
N ASN A 42 -25.17 -6.11 5.94
CA ASN A 42 -25.61 -7.45 5.56
C ASN A 42 -25.14 -7.89 4.17
N ILE A 43 -24.83 -6.93 3.29
CA ILE A 43 -24.43 -7.19 1.90
C ILE A 43 -22.91 -7.37 1.80
N ILE A 44 -22.14 -6.58 2.54
CA ILE A 44 -20.68 -6.46 2.36
C ILE A 44 -19.89 -7.22 3.43
N SER A 45 -20.34 -7.20 4.69
CA SER A 45 -19.60 -7.81 5.79
C SER A 45 -19.39 -9.32 5.67
N PRO A 46 -20.36 -10.12 5.15
CA PRO A 46 -20.12 -11.54 4.89
C PRO A 46 -19.05 -11.81 3.83
N ILE A 47 -18.84 -10.87 2.91
CA ILE A 47 -17.83 -10.99 1.85
C ILE A 47 -16.46 -10.60 2.39
N ILE A 48 -16.40 -9.48 3.13
CA ILE A 48 -15.16 -8.98 3.75
C ILE A 48 -14.61 -9.99 4.77
N GLY A 49 -15.46 -10.54 5.63
CA GLY A 49 -15.03 -11.43 6.71
C GLY A 49 -14.34 -12.72 6.23
N ARG A 50 -14.55 -13.15 4.98
CA ARG A 50 -13.98 -14.40 4.44
C ARG A 50 -12.47 -14.30 4.15
N TYR A 51 -11.97 -13.15 3.74
CA TYR A 51 -10.56 -13.01 3.36
C TYR A 51 -9.75 -12.15 4.34
N LEU A 52 -10.38 -11.57 5.35
CA LEU A 52 -9.79 -10.52 6.18
C LEU A 52 -8.56 -10.98 6.98
N ASN A 53 -8.69 -12.10 7.70
CA ASN A 53 -7.62 -12.59 8.59
C ASN A 53 -6.36 -13.04 7.81
N PRO A 54 -6.46 -13.89 6.75
CA PRO A 54 -5.28 -14.30 6.00
C PRO A 54 -4.55 -13.13 5.32
N VAL A 55 -5.29 -12.12 4.86
CA VAL A 55 -4.71 -10.95 4.18
C VAL A 55 -3.93 -10.08 5.16
N TRP A 56 -4.44 -9.85 6.38
CA TRP A 56 -3.72 -9.05 7.39
C TRP A 56 -2.40 -9.68 7.84
N GLU A 57 -2.35 -11.00 7.98
CA GLU A 57 -1.09 -11.68 8.34
C GLU A 57 -0.03 -11.47 7.24
N VAL A 58 -0.46 -11.56 5.99
CA VAL A 58 0.40 -11.36 4.83
C VAL A 58 0.93 -9.93 4.72
N THR A 59 0.11 -8.90 4.99
CA THR A 59 0.57 -7.50 4.87
C THR A 59 1.75 -7.22 5.80
N ASN A 60 1.69 -7.71 7.04
CA ASN A 60 2.76 -7.54 8.01
C ASN A 60 4.06 -8.22 7.54
N VAL A 61 3.97 -9.38 6.89
CA VAL A 61 5.14 -10.07 6.34
C VAL A 61 5.82 -9.17 5.29
N PHE A 62 5.09 -8.65 4.30
CA PHE A 62 5.68 -7.75 3.30
C PHE A 62 6.30 -6.50 3.94
N PHE A 63 5.61 -5.89 4.91
CA PHE A 63 6.09 -4.68 5.59
C PHE A 63 7.39 -4.91 6.35
N VAL A 64 7.46 -5.98 7.15
CA VAL A 64 8.65 -6.31 7.95
C VAL A 64 9.81 -6.71 7.04
N PHE A 65 9.57 -7.49 5.99
CA PHE A 65 10.61 -7.84 5.01
C PHE A 65 11.21 -6.61 4.33
N PHE A 66 10.36 -5.65 3.92
CA PHE A 66 10.82 -4.38 3.37
C PHE A 66 11.65 -3.60 4.40
N PHE A 67 11.14 -3.44 5.62
CA PHE A 67 11.79 -2.65 6.68
C PHE A 67 13.14 -3.24 7.11
N VAL A 68 13.22 -4.55 7.33
CA VAL A 68 14.49 -5.23 7.66
C VAL A 68 15.45 -5.18 6.48
N GLY A 69 14.93 -5.28 5.26
CA GLY A 69 15.74 -5.26 4.05
C GLY A 69 16.38 -3.91 3.76
N ILE A 70 15.62 -2.82 3.86
CA ILE A 70 16.17 -1.48 3.60
C ILE A 70 17.28 -1.14 4.60
N VAL A 71 17.10 -1.47 5.89
CA VAL A 71 18.14 -1.27 6.92
C VAL A 71 19.35 -2.18 6.70
N GLY A 72 19.12 -3.42 6.25
CA GLY A 72 20.20 -4.36 5.98
C GLY A 72 21.09 -3.92 4.81
N PHE A 73 20.50 -3.48 3.70
CA PHE A 73 21.25 -3.03 2.52
C PHE A 73 21.81 -1.62 2.69
N TYR A 74 21.06 -0.72 3.34
CA TYR A 74 21.35 0.70 3.45
C TYR A 74 21.30 1.16 4.92
N PRO A 75 22.34 0.92 5.73
CA PRO A 75 22.32 1.22 7.17
C PRO A 75 22.12 2.72 7.46
N ASP A 76 22.56 3.60 6.57
CA ASP A 76 22.34 5.06 6.68
C ASP A 76 20.85 5.40 6.75
N THR A 77 19.98 4.59 6.10
CA THR A 77 18.53 4.76 6.23
C THR A 77 18.07 4.61 7.68
N ALA A 78 18.66 3.71 8.46
CA ALA A 78 18.31 3.56 9.87
C ALA A 78 18.76 4.77 10.70
N TYR A 79 19.89 5.39 10.35
CA TYR A 79 20.38 6.59 11.04
C TYR A 79 19.46 7.79 10.79
N TYR A 80 19.15 8.09 9.52
CA TYR A 80 18.32 9.24 9.15
C TYR A 80 16.83 9.00 9.39
N TYR A 81 16.25 7.88 8.92
CA TYR A 81 14.83 7.60 9.16
C TYR A 81 14.54 7.19 10.58
N GLY A 82 15.46 6.52 11.28
CA GLY A 82 15.21 6.10 12.67
C GLY A 82 14.97 7.27 13.61
N THR A 83 15.65 8.39 13.37
CA THR A 83 15.46 9.65 14.11
C THR A 83 14.29 10.46 13.58
N ALA A 84 14.18 10.62 12.25
CA ALA A 84 13.12 11.42 11.63
C ALA A 84 11.72 10.81 11.81
N LEU A 85 11.59 9.48 11.83
CA LEU A 85 10.28 8.81 11.88
C LEU A 85 9.80 8.47 13.30
N LEU A 86 10.44 8.93 14.37
CA LEU A 86 10.04 8.58 15.74
C LEU A 86 8.55 8.83 16.01
N ILE A 87 8.03 10.00 15.62
CA ILE A 87 6.61 10.35 15.83
C ILE A 87 5.69 9.60 14.82
N PRO A 88 5.89 9.69 13.49
CA PRO A 88 5.03 8.98 12.54
C PRO A 88 5.02 7.46 12.74
N ALA A 89 6.18 6.85 12.99
CA ALA A 89 6.29 5.41 13.18
C ALA A 89 5.64 4.94 14.50
N SER A 90 5.77 5.70 15.59
CA SER A 90 5.07 5.36 16.84
C SER A 90 3.55 5.42 16.69
N ILE A 91 3.03 6.42 15.97
CA ILE A 91 1.60 6.50 15.63
C ILE A 91 1.19 5.28 14.79
N ALA A 92 1.95 4.94 13.74
CA ALA A 92 1.68 3.77 12.91
C ALA A 92 1.66 2.46 13.73
N LEU A 93 2.62 2.29 14.65
CA LEU A 93 2.70 1.11 15.53
C LEU A 93 1.51 1.03 16.49
N ILE A 94 1.07 2.15 17.07
CA ILE A 94 -0.13 2.20 17.93
C ILE A 94 -1.36 1.79 17.11
N LEU A 95 -1.52 2.33 15.90
CA LEU A 95 -2.64 2.01 15.03
C LEU A 95 -2.65 0.53 14.59
N LEU A 96 -1.46 -0.02 14.26
CA LEU A 96 -1.30 -1.45 13.97
C LEU A 96 -1.64 -2.32 15.18
N SER A 97 -1.27 -1.89 16.39
CA SER A 97 -1.57 -2.59 17.64
C SER A 97 -3.08 -2.61 17.94
N ILE A 98 -3.77 -1.48 17.72
CA ILE A 98 -5.23 -1.40 17.83
C ILE A 98 -5.89 -2.33 16.81
N ARG A 99 -5.37 -2.37 15.58
CA ARG A 99 -5.89 -3.24 14.50
C ARG A 99 -5.68 -4.73 14.81
N GLY A 100 -4.49 -5.12 15.25
CA GLY A 100 -4.21 -6.49 15.68
C GLY A 100 -5.09 -6.92 16.85
N SER A 101 -5.33 -6.01 17.80
CA SER A 101 -6.27 -6.24 18.91
C SER A 101 -7.69 -6.46 18.40
N TYR A 102 -8.17 -5.65 17.44
CA TYR A 102 -9.48 -5.85 16.82
C TYR A 102 -9.59 -7.25 16.18
N TYR A 103 -8.58 -7.68 15.42
CA TYR A 103 -8.59 -9.02 14.80
C TYR A 103 -8.65 -10.15 15.82
N ALA A 104 -7.85 -10.06 16.88
CA ALA A 104 -7.84 -11.05 17.95
C ALA A 104 -9.18 -11.08 18.70
N PHE A 105 -9.74 -9.93 19.09
CA PHE A 105 -10.94 -9.88 19.93
C PHE A 105 -12.26 -10.00 19.16
N ASN A 106 -12.32 -9.53 17.91
CA ASN A 106 -13.54 -9.63 17.09
C ASN A 106 -13.77 -11.06 16.60
N SER A 107 -12.73 -11.88 16.48
CA SER A 107 -12.85 -13.30 16.14
C SER A 107 -13.64 -14.12 17.17
N TYR A 108 -13.73 -13.67 18.43
CA TYR A 108 -14.46 -14.36 19.50
C TYR A 108 -15.86 -13.77 19.78
N ASN A 109 -16.21 -12.63 19.19
CA ASN A 109 -17.47 -11.94 19.47
C ASN A 109 -18.49 -12.18 18.34
N LYS A 110 -19.63 -12.80 18.67
CA LYS A 110 -20.74 -13.04 17.73
C LYS A 110 -21.44 -11.75 17.29
N GLU A 111 -21.36 -10.69 18.08
CA GLU A 111 -21.91 -9.37 17.75
C GLU A 111 -20.79 -8.34 17.63
N SER A 112 -20.51 -7.90 16.40
CA SER A 112 -19.48 -6.91 16.14
C SER A 112 -19.98 -5.51 16.52
N LYS A 113 -19.62 -5.05 17.72
CA LYS A 113 -19.98 -3.71 18.25
C LYS A 113 -19.55 -2.60 17.30
N MET A 114 -20.38 -1.56 17.19
CA MET A 114 -20.10 -0.37 16.35
C MET A 114 -18.75 0.29 16.69
N SER A 115 -18.38 0.36 17.97
CA SER A 115 -17.11 0.94 18.41
C SER A 115 -15.88 0.23 17.82
N TRP A 116 -15.95 -1.10 17.72
CA TRP A 116 -14.86 -1.90 17.15
C TRP A 116 -14.78 -1.72 15.64
N ALA A 117 -15.92 -1.64 14.95
CA ALA A 117 -15.95 -1.31 13.52
C ALA A 117 -15.44 0.12 13.25
N PHE A 118 -15.74 1.09 14.10
CA PHE A 118 -15.22 2.45 14.01
C PHE A 118 -13.69 2.48 14.14
N LEU A 119 -13.13 1.83 15.16
CA LEU A 119 -11.68 1.71 15.32
C LEU A 119 -11.03 1.03 14.12
N TYR A 120 -11.68 0.01 13.56
CA TYR A 120 -11.20 -0.70 12.39
C TYR A 120 -11.20 0.18 11.13
N GLY A 121 -12.25 0.98 10.92
CA GLY A 121 -12.33 1.95 9.82
C GLY A 121 -11.31 3.09 9.95
N VAL A 122 -11.18 3.66 11.15
CA VAL A 122 -10.24 4.76 11.43
C VAL A 122 -8.79 4.31 11.26
N THR A 123 -8.41 3.17 11.84
CA THR A 123 -7.05 2.62 11.68
C THR A 123 -6.76 2.26 10.21
N GLY A 124 -7.75 1.79 9.46
CA GLY A 124 -7.63 1.54 8.02
C GLY A 124 -7.25 2.76 7.19
N LEU A 125 -7.65 3.97 7.60
CA LEU A 125 -7.27 5.21 6.90
C LEU A 125 -5.99 5.86 7.46
N LEU A 126 -5.83 5.82 8.80
CA LEU A 126 -4.71 6.49 9.46
C LEU A 126 -3.38 5.74 9.32
N ILE A 127 -3.38 4.41 9.16
CA ILE A 127 -2.14 3.66 8.92
C ILE A 127 -1.49 4.09 7.59
N PRO A 128 -2.19 4.07 6.44
CA PRO A 128 -1.67 4.62 5.19
C PRO A 128 -1.17 6.05 5.30
N ALA A 129 -1.93 6.91 5.99
CA ALA A 129 -1.56 8.30 6.19
C ALA A 129 -0.23 8.42 6.95
N SER A 130 -0.10 7.75 8.10
CA SER A 130 1.13 7.76 8.91
C SER A 130 2.34 7.16 8.20
N LEU A 131 2.17 6.09 7.43
CA LEU A 131 3.26 5.47 6.67
C LEU A 131 3.67 6.30 5.45
N SER A 132 2.73 7.01 4.81
CA SER A 132 3.02 7.86 3.65
C SER A 132 3.93 9.03 3.97
N VAL A 133 3.95 9.47 5.24
CA VAL A 133 4.88 10.51 5.72
C VAL A 133 6.34 10.09 5.52
N ALA A 134 6.66 8.79 5.61
CA ALA A 134 8.00 8.31 5.31
C ALA A 134 8.38 8.52 3.85
N LEU A 135 7.43 8.39 2.92
CA LEU A 135 7.63 8.70 1.49
C LEU A 135 7.76 10.22 1.27
N VAL A 136 7.06 11.06 2.02
CA VAL A 136 7.22 12.52 1.94
C VAL A 136 8.61 12.94 2.40
N ILE A 137 9.04 12.47 3.57
CA ILE A 137 10.36 12.78 4.14
C ILE A 137 11.47 12.28 3.21
N SER A 138 11.21 11.18 2.49
CA SER A 138 12.14 10.60 1.51
C SER A 138 12.53 11.55 0.37
N GLU A 139 11.73 12.58 0.09
CA GLU A 139 12.00 13.60 -0.93
C GLU A 139 12.91 14.73 -0.44
N GLY A 140 13.36 14.69 0.82
CA GLY A 140 14.22 15.71 1.40
C GLY A 140 13.46 16.99 1.78
N GLY A 141 14.19 17.98 2.29
CA GLY A 141 13.64 19.29 2.67
C GLY A 141 13.02 19.37 4.08
N TYR A 142 12.82 18.23 4.75
CA TYR A 142 12.20 18.17 6.09
C TYR A 142 13.17 17.82 7.21
N ILE A 143 14.41 17.47 6.87
CA ILE A 143 15.44 17.06 7.84
C ILE A 143 16.45 18.20 8.01
N ILE A 144 16.58 18.68 9.25
CA ILE A 144 17.58 19.65 9.65
C ILE A 144 18.69 18.89 10.38
N GLN A 145 19.91 19.02 9.88
CA GLN A 145 21.10 18.52 10.55
C GLN A 145 21.77 19.68 11.28
N ASP A 146 21.76 19.65 12.61
CA ASP A 146 22.40 20.64 13.47
C ASP A 146 23.43 19.96 14.38
N ASP A 147 24.24 20.75 15.12
CA ASP A 147 25.27 20.24 16.05
C ASP A 147 24.68 19.31 17.15
N SER A 148 23.37 19.40 17.39
CA SER A 148 22.61 18.58 18.35
C SER A 148 22.09 17.25 17.78
N GLY A 149 22.27 16.99 16.48
CA GLY A 149 21.83 15.78 15.80
C GLY A 149 20.81 16.02 14.69
N ILE A 150 20.16 14.94 14.24
CA ILE A 150 19.15 14.96 13.17
C ILE A 150 17.79 15.29 13.78
N GLN A 151 17.16 16.37 13.31
CA GLN A 151 15.83 16.77 13.73
C GLN A 151 14.87 16.85 12.53
N LEU A 152 13.63 16.42 12.75
CA LEU A 152 12.55 16.56 11.78
C LEU A 152 11.89 17.93 11.96
N ASN A 153 11.82 18.73 10.90
CA ASN A 153 11.03 19.94 10.87
C ASN A 153 9.55 19.61 10.71
N LEU A 154 8.88 19.41 11.85
CA LEU A 154 7.46 19.07 11.93
C LEU A 154 6.56 20.17 11.37
N GLU A 155 6.95 21.44 11.50
CA GLU A 155 6.17 22.58 11.01
C GLU A 155 6.11 22.55 9.48
N GLU A 156 7.27 22.47 8.83
CA GLU A 156 7.36 22.37 7.37
C GLU A 156 6.62 21.13 6.84
N LEU A 157 6.75 20.00 7.54
CA LEU A 157 6.07 18.75 7.16
C LEU A 157 4.53 18.86 7.23
N LEU A 158 4.01 19.54 8.24
CA LEU A 158 2.56 19.68 8.46
C LEU A 158 1.94 20.77 7.57
N PHE A 159 2.68 21.81 7.22
CA PHE A 159 2.17 22.90 6.37
C PHE A 159 2.52 22.73 4.88
N SER A 160 3.35 21.75 4.53
CA SER A 160 3.68 21.45 3.13
C SER A 160 2.47 20.93 2.34
N THR A 161 2.21 21.58 1.20
CA THR A 161 1.16 21.16 0.25
C THR A 161 1.49 19.81 -0.40
N TYR A 162 2.79 19.52 -0.61
CA TYR A 162 3.25 18.24 -1.14
C TYR A 162 2.97 17.11 -0.15
N SER A 163 3.26 17.33 1.14
CA SER A 163 3.03 16.34 2.21
C SER A 163 1.58 15.86 2.24
N TRP A 164 0.63 16.80 2.28
CA TRP A 164 -0.80 16.47 2.26
C TRP A 164 -1.24 15.80 0.96
N SER A 165 -0.67 16.19 -0.19
CA SER A 165 -0.99 15.56 -1.48
C SER A 165 -0.63 14.07 -1.46
N VAL A 166 0.53 13.71 -0.88
CA VAL A 166 0.96 12.31 -0.75
C VAL A 166 0.12 11.54 0.29
N VAL A 167 -0.24 12.17 1.41
CA VAL A 167 -1.13 11.57 2.43
C VAL A 167 -2.51 11.25 1.82
N PHE A 168 -3.09 12.19 1.10
CA PHE A 168 -4.36 11.97 0.40
C PHE A 168 -4.21 10.94 -0.72
N LEU A 169 -3.09 10.93 -1.46
CA LEU A 169 -2.81 9.90 -2.45
C LEU A 169 -2.81 8.51 -1.81
N ALA A 170 -2.19 8.33 -0.64
CA ALA A 170 -2.16 7.04 0.05
C ALA A 170 -3.57 6.59 0.47
N ILE A 171 -4.37 7.49 1.07
CA ILE A 171 -5.76 7.21 1.45
C ILE A 171 -6.61 6.85 0.23
N ILE A 172 -6.56 7.67 -0.82
CA ILE A 172 -7.36 7.48 -2.04
C ILE A 172 -6.94 6.19 -2.76
N THR A 173 -5.64 5.89 -2.81
CA THR A 173 -5.12 4.63 -3.37
C THR A 173 -5.73 3.44 -2.64
N VAL A 174 -5.72 3.45 -1.31
CA VAL A 174 -6.28 2.36 -0.51
C VAL A 174 -7.74 2.14 -0.85
N LEU A 175 -8.54 3.20 -0.94
CA LEU A 175 -9.97 3.14 -1.25
C LEU A 175 -10.25 2.72 -2.70
N TYR A 176 -9.43 3.19 -3.64
CA TYR A 176 -9.50 2.86 -5.06
C TYR A 176 -9.15 1.38 -5.33
N VAL A 177 -8.01 0.90 -4.83
CA VAL A 177 -7.55 -0.48 -5.04
C VAL A 177 -8.45 -1.48 -4.32
N SER A 178 -8.86 -1.18 -3.08
CA SER A 178 -9.76 -2.08 -2.33
C SER A 178 -11.15 -2.17 -2.94
N SER A 179 -11.74 -1.06 -3.40
CA SER A 179 -13.06 -1.11 -4.06
C SER A 179 -13.01 -1.90 -5.37
N ALA A 180 -11.91 -1.83 -6.11
CA ALA A 180 -11.69 -2.67 -7.29
C ALA A 180 -11.62 -4.17 -6.93
N PHE A 181 -10.83 -4.51 -5.92
CA PHE A 181 -10.69 -5.88 -5.44
C PHE A 181 -12.03 -6.44 -4.92
N LEU A 182 -12.75 -5.65 -4.13
CA LEU A 182 -14.08 -5.99 -3.63
C LEU A 182 -15.06 -6.25 -4.77
N THR A 183 -15.00 -5.45 -5.85
CA THR A 183 -15.84 -5.65 -7.04
C THR A 183 -15.53 -6.99 -7.72
N PHE A 184 -14.25 -7.32 -7.88
CA PHE A 184 -13.80 -8.60 -8.42
C PHE A 184 -14.27 -9.78 -7.54
N TYR A 185 -14.04 -9.68 -6.23
CA TYR A 185 -14.31 -10.75 -5.28
C TYR A 185 -15.82 -10.97 -5.08
N ALA A 186 -16.61 -9.89 -4.97
CA ALA A 186 -18.08 -9.97 -4.88
C ALA A 186 -18.70 -10.63 -6.12
N ASN A 187 -18.17 -10.30 -7.32
CA ASN A 187 -18.62 -10.95 -8.55
C ASN A 187 -18.26 -12.44 -8.57
N ARG A 188 -17.06 -12.80 -8.09
CA ARG A 188 -16.63 -14.20 -7.96
C ARG A 188 -17.53 -14.98 -6.98
N ALA A 189 -17.96 -14.33 -5.89
CA ALA A 189 -18.91 -14.86 -4.91
C ALA A 189 -20.37 -14.90 -5.40
N ARG A 190 -20.66 -14.42 -6.63
CA ARG A 190 -22.02 -14.29 -7.21
C ARG A 190 -22.97 -13.39 -6.41
N ALA A 191 -22.43 -12.50 -5.59
CA ALA A 191 -23.20 -11.53 -4.81
C ALA A 191 -23.50 -10.28 -5.66
N LYS A 192 -24.62 -10.29 -6.40
CA LYS A 192 -24.97 -9.22 -7.36
C LYS A 192 -25.09 -7.84 -6.72
N GLU A 193 -25.75 -7.74 -5.57
CA GLU A 193 -25.94 -6.47 -4.86
C GLU A 193 -24.62 -5.89 -4.37
N ALA A 194 -23.78 -6.72 -3.75
CA ALA A 194 -22.43 -6.33 -3.32
C ALA A 194 -21.56 -5.90 -4.51
N THR A 195 -21.66 -6.59 -5.64
CA THR A 195 -20.91 -6.26 -6.86
C THR A 195 -21.29 -4.87 -7.39
N GLU A 196 -22.58 -4.55 -7.43
CA GLU A 196 -23.03 -3.24 -7.91
C GLU A 196 -22.67 -2.11 -6.94
N LEU A 197 -22.74 -2.36 -5.63
CA LEU A 197 -22.34 -1.39 -4.61
C LEU A 197 -20.84 -1.06 -4.69
N THR A 198 -20.00 -2.09 -4.71
CA THR A 198 -18.53 -1.95 -4.78
C THR A 198 -18.08 -1.36 -6.11
N ARG A 199 -18.76 -1.68 -7.22
CA ARG A 199 -18.56 -1.05 -8.53
C ARG A 199 -18.79 0.46 -8.47
N ARG A 200 -19.84 0.92 -7.79
CA ARG A 200 -20.11 2.35 -7.62
C ARG A 200 -19.00 3.02 -6.82
N TRP A 201 -18.55 2.40 -5.73
CA TRP A 201 -17.41 2.91 -4.95
C TRP A 201 -16.15 3.04 -5.81
N PHE A 202 -15.83 2.02 -6.60
CA PHE A 202 -14.67 2.06 -7.50
C PHE A 202 -14.74 3.23 -8.49
N LEU A 203 -15.89 3.43 -9.15
CA LEU A 203 -16.07 4.54 -10.09
C LEU A 203 -16.01 5.91 -9.40
N ILE A 204 -16.56 6.02 -8.18
CA ILE A 204 -16.47 7.24 -7.37
C ILE A 204 -15.02 7.55 -7.02
N TRP A 205 -14.24 6.56 -6.58
CA TRP A 205 -12.83 6.74 -6.17
C TRP A 205 -11.86 6.89 -7.35
N THR A 206 -12.24 6.47 -8.55
CA THR A 206 -11.44 6.68 -9.77
C THR A 206 -11.16 8.16 -10.03
N LEU A 207 -12.16 9.03 -9.84
CA LEU A 207 -12.01 10.46 -10.12
C LEU A 207 -11.06 11.16 -9.12
N PRO A 208 -11.22 11.01 -7.79
CA PRO A 208 -10.23 11.45 -6.82
C PRO A 208 -8.84 10.90 -7.08
N MET A 209 -8.71 9.64 -7.52
CA MET A 209 -7.40 9.05 -7.84
C MET A 209 -6.73 9.76 -9.02
N LEU A 210 -7.49 10.05 -10.08
CA LEU A 210 -6.99 10.82 -11.22
C LEU A 210 -6.57 12.23 -10.78
N VAL A 211 -7.39 12.90 -9.97
CA VAL A 211 -7.12 14.26 -9.51
C VAL A 211 -5.90 14.34 -8.59
N ILE A 212 -5.84 13.48 -7.56
CA ILE A 212 -4.77 13.55 -6.56
C ILE A 212 -3.39 13.23 -7.13
N THR A 213 -3.32 12.34 -8.13
CA THR A 213 -2.05 12.06 -8.82
C THR A 213 -1.50 13.31 -9.50
N GLN A 214 -2.35 14.17 -10.07
CA GLN A 214 -1.91 15.44 -10.66
C GLN A 214 -1.40 16.42 -9.59
N PHE A 215 -2.08 16.50 -8.45
CA PHE A 215 -1.64 17.34 -7.33
C PHE A 215 -0.28 16.90 -6.79
N VAL A 216 -0.01 15.59 -6.69
CA VAL A 216 1.30 15.08 -6.28
C VAL A 216 2.38 15.45 -7.31
N PHE A 217 2.10 15.32 -8.60
CA PHE A 217 3.04 15.75 -9.66
C PHE A 217 3.33 17.25 -9.64
N LEU A 218 2.31 18.07 -9.42
CA LEU A 218 2.47 19.53 -9.31
C LEU A 218 3.23 19.91 -8.03
N GLY A 219 2.89 19.30 -6.89
CA GLY A 219 3.61 19.52 -5.64
C GLY A 219 5.07 19.08 -5.71
N LEU A 220 5.37 18.02 -6.47
CA LEU A 220 6.75 17.57 -6.69
C LEU A 220 7.57 18.60 -7.46
N ARG A 221 6.97 19.32 -8.42
CA ARG A 221 7.65 20.39 -9.17
C ARG A 221 8.15 21.51 -8.26
N ASP A 222 7.33 21.90 -7.29
CA ASP A 222 7.65 23.00 -6.38
C ASP A 222 8.59 22.56 -5.26
N HIS A 223 8.49 21.30 -4.82
CA HIS A 223 9.31 20.74 -3.73
C HIS A 223 10.69 20.26 -4.20
N ASN A 224 10.75 19.47 -5.27
CA ASN A 224 11.99 18.90 -5.81
C ASN A 224 11.98 18.91 -7.34
N TYR A 225 12.49 20.01 -7.90
CA TYR A 225 12.54 20.23 -9.35
C TYR A 225 13.40 19.20 -10.10
N GLU A 226 14.46 18.69 -9.48
CA GLU A 226 15.32 17.66 -10.09
C GLU A 226 14.55 16.36 -10.26
N HIS A 227 13.89 15.88 -9.20
CA HIS A 227 13.05 14.69 -9.27
C HIS A 227 11.90 14.90 -10.27
N PHE A 228 11.27 16.08 -10.29
CA PHE A 228 10.24 16.39 -11.30
C PHE A 228 10.77 16.27 -12.74
N THR A 229 11.97 16.79 -13.01
CA THR A 229 12.60 16.69 -14.34
C THR A 229 12.92 15.24 -14.70
N ASN A 230 13.41 14.46 -13.76
CA ASN A 230 13.64 13.02 -13.96
C ASN A 230 12.32 12.25 -14.20
N ALA A 231 11.24 12.63 -13.53
CA ALA A 231 9.91 12.06 -13.74
C ALA A 231 9.38 12.35 -15.14
N GLN A 232 9.72 13.51 -15.72
CA GLN A 232 9.40 13.81 -17.12
C GLN A 232 10.17 12.93 -18.10
N ASN A 233 11.40 12.53 -17.80
CA ASN A 233 12.16 11.61 -18.66
C ASN A 233 11.52 10.21 -18.72
N VAL A 234 10.81 9.80 -17.67
CA VAL A 234 10.07 8.53 -17.59
C VAL A 234 8.56 8.70 -17.79
N TRP A 235 8.13 9.78 -18.46
CA TRP A 235 6.71 10.09 -18.68
C TRP A 235 5.89 8.94 -19.28
N TYR A 236 6.53 8.09 -20.09
CA TYR A 236 5.89 6.96 -20.76
C TYR A 236 5.34 5.93 -19.76
N LEU A 237 5.95 5.76 -18.58
CA LEU A 237 5.43 4.89 -17.52
C LEU A 237 4.14 5.44 -16.92
N PHE A 238 4.07 6.75 -16.71
CA PHE A 238 2.87 7.42 -16.21
C PHE A 238 1.76 7.45 -17.28
N GLY A 239 2.12 7.64 -18.55
CA GLY A 239 1.18 7.51 -19.67
C GLY A 239 0.60 6.10 -19.78
N LEU A 240 1.44 5.08 -19.58
CA LEU A 240 1.01 3.69 -19.56
C LEU A 240 0.10 3.40 -18.36
N SER A 241 0.40 3.96 -17.18
CA SER A 241 -0.49 3.90 -16.02
C SER A 241 -1.88 4.47 -16.33
N LEU A 242 -1.97 5.65 -16.94
CA LEU A 242 -3.26 6.24 -17.35
C LEU A 242 -4.01 5.38 -18.38
N LEU A 243 -3.30 4.76 -19.32
CA LEU A 243 -3.90 3.84 -20.28
C LEU A 243 -4.52 2.62 -19.58
N PHE A 244 -3.78 1.99 -18.66
CA PHE A 244 -4.30 0.86 -17.89
C PHE A 244 -5.46 1.26 -16.97
N MET A 245 -5.43 2.48 -16.42
CA MET A 245 -6.57 3.04 -15.68
C MET A 245 -7.81 3.13 -16.57
N GLY A 246 -7.67 3.67 -17.79
CA GLY A 246 -8.76 3.78 -18.76
C GLY A 246 -9.36 2.44 -19.14
N ILE A 247 -8.52 1.43 -19.39
CA ILE A 247 -8.96 0.05 -19.68
C ILE A 247 -9.70 -0.54 -18.47
N ALA A 248 -9.15 -0.39 -17.25
CA ALA A 248 -9.80 -0.89 -16.04
C ALA A 248 -11.18 -0.26 -15.83
N VAL A 249 -11.28 1.06 -15.94
CA VAL A 249 -12.55 1.79 -15.81
C VAL A 249 -13.53 1.36 -16.88
N TYR A 250 -13.08 1.19 -18.13
CA TYR A 250 -13.92 0.68 -19.22
C TYR A 250 -14.48 -0.71 -18.92
N LEU A 251 -13.63 -1.65 -18.47
CA LEU A 251 -14.04 -3.01 -18.13
C LEU A 251 -15.06 -3.01 -16.98
N VAL A 252 -14.82 -2.22 -15.93
CA VAL A 252 -15.73 -2.12 -14.78
C VAL A 252 -17.04 -1.44 -15.16
N TRP A 253 -16.99 -0.39 -15.98
CA TRP A 253 -18.19 0.31 -16.48
C TRP A 253 -19.03 -0.64 -17.34
N ARG A 254 -18.42 -1.29 -18.33
CA ARG A 254 -19.10 -2.23 -19.23
C ARG A 254 -19.51 -3.53 -18.56
N ARG A 255 -19.12 -3.76 -17.30
CA ARG A 255 -19.39 -4.98 -16.53
C ARG A 255 -18.76 -6.22 -17.18
N ILE A 256 -17.57 -6.04 -17.77
CA ILE A 256 -16.84 -7.08 -18.49
C ILE A 256 -15.66 -7.53 -17.63
N ASN A 257 -15.64 -8.82 -17.28
CA ASN A 257 -14.53 -9.53 -16.65
C ASN A 257 -13.76 -8.72 -15.58
N TYR A 258 -14.37 -8.57 -14.40
CA TYR A 258 -13.77 -7.83 -13.27
C TYR A 258 -12.40 -8.34 -12.83
N GLY A 259 -12.05 -9.61 -13.11
CA GLY A 259 -10.71 -10.13 -12.83
C GLY A 259 -9.64 -9.50 -13.69
N LEU A 260 -9.92 -9.33 -14.99
CA LEU A 260 -9.02 -8.59 -15.88
C LEU A 260 -8.94 -7.13 -15.46
N ALA A 261 -10.07 -6.51 -15.09
CA ALA A 261 -10.08 -5.13 -14.61
C ALA A 261 -9.16 -4.93 -13.39
N PHE A 262 -9.18 -5.86 -12.43
CA PHE A 262 -8.30 -5.80 -11.27
C PHE A 262 -6.81 -5.94 -11.65
N ILE A 263 -6.48 -6.82 -12.60
CA ILE A 263 -5.10 -6.94 -13.12
C ILE A 263 -4.66 -5.63 -13.79
N MET A 264 -5.54 -5.00 -14.58
CA MET A 264 -5.23 -3.70 -15.19
C MET A 264 -4.97 -2.61 -14.13
N ILE A 265 -5.67 -2.65 -12.99
CA ILE A 265 -5.46 -1.71 -11.87
C ILE A 265 -4.12 -1.98 -11.18
N MET A 266 -3.77 -3.25 -10.97
CA MET A 266 -2.44 -3.61 -10.47
C MET A 266 -1.35 -3.09 -11.41
N MET A 267 -1.49 -3.31 -12.72
CA MET A 267 -0.55 -2.78 -13.72
C MET A 267 -0.50 -1.26 -13.70
N GLN A 268 -1.66 -0.58 -13.66
CA GLN A 268 -1.77 0.87 -13.58
C GLN A 268 -0.98 1.44 -12.39
N TYR A 269 -1.24 0.93 -11.18
CA TYR A 269 -0.53 1.39 -9.99
C TYR A 269 0.93 0.96 -10.02
N GLY A 270 1.25 -0.21 -10.58
CA GLY A 270 2.61 -0.69 -10.78
C GLY A 270 3.43 0.28 -11.63
N PHE A 271 2.95 0.65 -12.83
CA PHE A 271 3.67 1.59 -13.68
C PHE A 271 3.83 2.97 -13.05
N ALA A 272 2.82 3.47 -12.32
CA ALA A 272 2.95 4.73 -11.59
C ALA A 272 3.98 4.64 -10.45
N PHE A 273 3.93 3.57 -9.65
CA PHE A 273 4.78 3.40 -8.48
C PHE A 273 6.23 3.09 -8.84
N PHE A 274 6.47 2.24 -9.85
CA PHE A 274 7.81 2.02 -10.39
C PHE A 274 8.32 3.23 -11.17
N GLY A 275 7.45 3.96 -11.89
CA GLY A 275 7.81 5.21 -12.53
C GLY A 275 8.32 6.25 -11.53
N TYR A 276 7.61 6.41 -10.41
CA TYR A 276 8.03 7.28 -9.31
C TYR A 276 9.33 6.79 -8.64
N GLY A 277 9.50 5.49 -8.42
CA GLY A 277 10.75 4.95 -7.88
C GLY A 277 11.96 5.15 -8.81
N ILE A 278 11.77 4.98 -10.12
CA ILE A 278 12.84 5.17 -11.12
C ILE A 278 13.20 6.66 -11.24
N SER A 279 12.22 7.55 -11.25
CA SER A 279 12.49 9.00 -11.32
C SER A 279 13.25 9.52 -10.11
N LYS A 280 13.17 8.81 -8.99
CA LYS A 280 13.84 9.16 -7.75
C LYS A 280 15.33 8.76 -7.70
N MET A 281 15.74 7.75 -8.48
CA MET A 281 17.12 7.26 -8.48
C MET A 281 18.10 8.40 -8.85
N PRO A 282 19.32 8.42 -8.26
CA PRO A 282 19.95 7.40 -7.42
C PRO A 282 19.69 7.52 -5.91
N TYR A 283 18.80 8.40 -5.45
CA TYR A 283 18.62 8.68 -4.03
C TYR A 283 17.48 7.87 -3.39
N ILE A 284 17.73 7.35 -2.18
CA ILE A 284 16.70 6.79 -1.30
C ILE A 284 16.11 7.90 -0.43
N LEU A 285 16.96 8.80 0.07
CA LEU A 285 16.58 9.97 0.85
C LEU A 285 17.40 11.16 0.34
N TYR A 286 16.73 12.17 -0.22
CA TYR A 286 17.43 13.36 -0.70
C TYR A 286 17.92 14.24 0.46
N PRO A 287 19.15 14.78 0.41
CA PRO A 287 20.32 14.35 -0.39
C PRO A 287 21.21 13.31 0.33
N TYR A 288 20.79 12.82 1.50
CA TYR A 288 21.67 12.13 2.46
C TYR A 288 21.96 10.65 2.17
N VAL A 289 21.06 9.93 1.49
CA VAL A 289 21.22 8.49 1.25
C VAL A 289 21.16 8.21 -0.25
N GLU A 290 22.32 7.92 -0.83
CA GLU A 290 22.46 7.55 -2.24
C GLU A 290 22.72 6.04 -2.38
N ILE A 291 22.08 5.41 -3.36
CA ILE A 291 22.13 3.96 -3.58
C ILE A 291 23.56 3.45 -3.82
N ASN A 292 24.44 4.26 -4.41
CA ASN A 292 25.78 3.82 -4.78
C ASN A 292 26.82 3.97 -3.67
N THR A 293 26.55 4.78 -2.64
CA THR A 293 27.53 5.16 -1.62
C THR A 293 27.14 4.69 -0.23
N SER A 294 25.83 4.54 0.04
CA SER A 294 25.30 4.14 1.34
C SER A 294 25.12 2.62 1.52
N VAL A 295 25.70 1.80 0.63
CA VAL A 295 25.54 0.34 0.71
C VAL A 295 26.59 -0.29 1.60
N VAL A 296 26.19 -1.34 2.32
CA VAL A 296 27.09 -2.21 3.09
C VAL A 296 28.20 -2.82 2.23
N ASN A 297 29.27 -3.31 2.87
CA ASN A 297 30.34 -4.04 2.20
C ASN A 297 29.79 -5.16 1.29
N ASP A 298 30.41 -5.36 0.12
CA ASP A 298 30.04 -6.33 -0.93
C ASP A 298 29.68 -7.72 -0.40
N ALA A 299 30.42 -8.22 0.59
CA ALA A 299 30.16 -9.53 1.20
C ALA A 299 28.79 -9.60 1.90
N MET A 300 28.41 -8.52 2.61
CA MET A 300 27.12 -8.41 3.28
C MET A 300 26.00 -8.18 2.26
N ALA A 301 26.24 -7.36 1.24
CA ALA A 301 25.27 -7.13 0.16
C ALA A 301 24.93 -8.43 -0.58
N LEU A 302 25.93 -9.27 -0.87
CA LEU A 302 25.73 -10.59 -1.47
C LEU A 302 24.95 -11.53 -0.53
N ALA A 303 25.34 -11.61 0.75
CA ALA A 303 24.65 -12.45 1.73
C ALA A 303 23.17 -12.06 1.88
N LEU A 304 22.88 -10.76 1.99
CA LEU A 304 21.51 -10.26 2.04
C LEU A 304 20.76 -10.58 0.74
N THR A 305 21.38 -10.38 -0.42
CA THR A 305 20.75 -10.72 -1.70
C THR A 305 20.34 -12.19 -1.75
N VAL A 306 21.21 -13.10 -1.32
CA VAL A 306 20.90 -14.54 -1.24
C VAL A 306 19.74 -14.80 -0.28
N VAL A 307 19.77 -14.23 0.93
CA VAL A 307 18.69 -14.40 1.92
C VAL A 307 17.35 -13.84 1.41
N PHE A 308 17.36 -12.69 0.73
CA PHE A 308 16.15 -12.10 0.16
C PHE A 308 15.60 -12.93 -1.01
N VAL A 309 16.47 -13.46 -1.87
CA VAL A 309 16.06 -14.36 -2.95
C VAL A 309 15.46 -15.65 -2.38
N LEU A 310 16.10 -16.27 -1.40
CA LEU A 310 15.56 -17.45 -0.71
C LEU A 310 14.24 -17.13 0.03
N GLY A 311 14.17 -15.98 0.68
CA GLY A 311 12.97 -15.46 1.31
C GLY A 311 11.81 -15.30 0.31
N LEU A 312 12.07 -14.71 -0.86
CA LEU A 312 11.11 -14.61 -1.96
C LEU A 312 10.67 -15.99 -2.47
N PHE A 313 11.60 -16.93 -2.61
CA PHE A 313 11.27 -18.32 -2.99
C PHE A 313 10.39 -19.03 -1.97
N MET A 314 10.37 -18.60 -0.72
CA MET A 314 9.44 -19.11 0.29
C MET A 314 8.12 -18.30 0.32
N LEU A 315 8.21 -16.98 0.19
CA LEU A 315 7.07 -16.06 0.27
C LEU A 315 6.15 -16.17 -0.93
N ILE A 316 6.68 -16.18 -2.15
CA ILE A 316 5.86 -16.21 -3.37
C ILE A 316 4.99 -17.49 -3.41
N PRO A 317 5.52 -18.69 -3.12
CA PRO A 317 4.70 -19.90 -3.07
C PRO A 317 3.70 -19.91 -1.92
N SER A 318 4.07 -19.42 -0.72
CA SER A 318 3.14 -19.38 0.41
C SER A 318 1.96 -18.46 0.13
N LEU A 319 2.22 -17.29 -0.47
CA LEU A 319 1.18 -16.39 -0.96
C LEU A 319 0.38 -17.00 -2.09
N GLY A 320 1.04 -17.63 -3.06
CA GLY A 320 0.35 -18.32 -4.16
C GLY A 320 -0.62 -19.38 -3.66
N LEU A 321 -0.23 -20.15 -2.63
CA LEU A 321 -1.09 -21.12 -1.97
C LEU A 321 -2.23 -20.45 -1.18
N LEU A 322 -1.94 -19.38 -0.43
CA LEU A 322 -2.94 -18.63 0.33
C LEU A 322 -4.00 -18.00 -0.59
N LEU A 323 -3.56 -17.32 -1.65
CA LEU A 323 -4.46 -16.79 -2.67
C LEU A 323 -5.27 -17.92 -3.31
N ARG A 324 -4.64 -19.07 -3.62
CA ARG A 324 -5.33 -20.22 -4.23
C ARG A 324 -6.42 -20.79 -3.33
N LEU A 325 -6.13 -20.97 -2.04
CA LEU A 325 -7.02 -21.60 -1.06
C LEU A 325 -8.13 -20.65 -0.58
N PHE A 326 -7.82 -19.39 -0.31
CA PHE A 326 -8.78 -18.47 0.30
C PHE A 326 -9.45 -17.49 -0.69
N LEU A 327 -8.80 -17.20 -1.82
CA LEU A 327 -9.29 -16.22 -2.79
C LEU A 327 -9.75 -16.81 -4.12
N PHE A 328 -9.22 -17.96 -4.53
CA PHE A 328 -9.58 -18.59 -5.80
C PHE A 328 -10.42 -19.88 -5.67
N ASP A 329 -10.48 -20.46 -4.47
CA ASP A 329 -11.35 -21.61 -4.20
C ASP A 329 -12.82 -21.19 -4.31
N LYS A 330 -13.54 -21.83 -5.24
CA LYS A 330 -14.93 -21.49 -5.53
C LYS A 330 -15.85 -21.80 -4.36
N ASP A 331 -15.55 -22.83 -3.57
CA ASP A 331 -16.42 -23.25 -2.48
C ASP A 331 -16.27 -22.33 -1.27
N TYR A 332 -15.04 -21.94 -0.95
CA TYR A 332 -14.76 -20.92 0.08
C TYR A 332 -15.32 -19.54 -0.30
N VAL A 333 -15.10 -19.09 -1.55
CA VAL A 333 -15.60 -17.79 -2.03
C VAL A 333 -17.13 -17.75 -2.14
N GLN A 334 -17.78 -18.87 -2.44
CA GLN A 334 -19.25 -18.98 -2.40
C GLN A 334 -19.80 -19.17 -0.98
N GLY A 335 -18.95 -19.42 0.03
CA GLY A 335 -19.37 -19.70 1.39
C GLY A 335 -20.06 -21.06 1.52
N LYS A 336 -19.75 -21.99 0.61
CA LYS A 336 -20.12 -23.40 0.71
C LYS A 336 -19.04 -24.10 1.53
N ASP A 337 -18.93 -23.73 2.79
CA ASP A 337 -18.09 -24.52 3.67
C ASP A 337 -18.87 -25.79 4.04
N ASN A 338 -18.48 -26.89 3.42
CA ASN A 338 -18.92 -28.24 3.78
C ASN A 338 -18.11 -28.78 4.97
N SER A 339 -17.34 -27.96 5.70
CA SER A 339 -16.67 -28.40 6.92
C SER A 339 -17.63 -28.42 8.11
N LYS A 340 -18.51 -29.42 8.13
CA LYS A 340 -18.81 -30.12 9.39
C LYS A 340 -17.58 -30.96 9.72
N TYR A 341 -16.65 -30.40 10.50
CA TYR A 341 -15.75 -31.21 11.34
C TYR A 341 -15.45 -30.44 12.62
#